data_AF-A0AAP2EYK2-F1
#
_entry.id   AF-A0AAP2EYK2-F1
#
_cell.length_a   1.000
_cell.length_b   1.000
_cell.length_c   1.000
_cell.angle_alpha   90.00
_cell.angle_beta   90.00
_cell.angle_gamma   90.00
#
_symmetry.space_group_name_H-M   'P 1'
#
loop_
_entity.id
_entity.type
_entity.pdbx_description
1 polymer ?
#
loop_
_entity_poly.entity_id
_entity_poly.type
_entity_poly.pdbx_seq_one_letter_code
_entity_poly.pdbx_strand_id
1 'polypeptide(L)'
;MRNNTPVTQSEYLLNEKSTLMSTTNTQSHITYANSAFIEASGYKEEHLIGEPHNVIRHPDMPPEAFGDMWFTLQQGQSWTGLVKNRRGNGDHYWVRANVTPVYQDETLTGYISVRNIPPRSEIEASERLYERVRNNELNGHRFYKGLVVRRGLFSFLSLFKKLSTAKRVNVGIGVTALLSLLVIFISPERIMQSGGLIALFILLGVYLNTQISRPVKTIVRQMQHVVSGRKADYYHFDRVDEIGMMMRLVNQSGLNLRSLVDDVGTQIAGISTISQQVAKEGASLQARSEETADDLQQTAAAVEEIASAVEQTAQTAGEAILMADRTSASAHSGETAMKQTIGMMQSVSKDNSQIVDIIGVIDRIAFQTNILALNAAVEAARAGEAGRGFAVVAAEVRNLAQHSASAAKEIKTLIEKNVASVNAGVSMVEQTETHLTAMIGNVLQVTSLIKEIGHATQEQTLALTLINESISRIGTMTHNNTGMVDNVTNAANHLTQRTTRLQQAIAVFGG
;
A
#
# COMPACT_ATOMS: atom_id res chain seq x y z
N MET A 1 -9.58 47.78 7.86
CA MET A 1 -8.48 46.89 7.40
C MET A 1 -8.30 45.79 8.43
N ARG A 2 -8.03 44.54 8.02
CA ARG A 2 -7.76 43.40 8.94
C ARG A 2 -6.43 43.65 9.65
N ASN A 3 -6.39 43.52 10.97
CA ASN A 3 -5.17 43.65 11.77
C ASN A 3 -4.64 42.24 12.10
N ASN A 4 -3.56 41.81 11.44
CA ASN A 4 -3.04 40.46 11.58
C ASN A 4 -2.08 40.39 12.78
N THR A 5 -2.56 39.83 13.89
CA THR A 5 -1.78 39.59 15.12
C THR A 5 -1.75 38.09 15.42
N PRO A 6 -0.74 37.57 16.16
CA PRO A 6 0.41 38.26 16.77
C PRO A 6 1.54 38.59 15.77
N VAL A 7 2.40 39.54 16.13
CA VAL A 7 3.68 39.85 15.47
C VAL A 7 4.83 39.79 16.47
N THR A 8 5.96 39.18 16.10
CA THR A 8 7.14 39.00 16.97
C THR A 8 8.19 40.10 16.82
N GLN A 9 8.06 40.93 15.77
CA GLN A 9 9.07 41.90 15.32
C GLN A 9 10.45 41.29 14.99
N SER A 10 10.55 39.96 14.90
CA SER A 10 11.73 39.27 14.39
C SER A 10 11.69 39.21 12.87
N GLU A 11 12.80 39.53 12.20
CA GLU A 11 12.92 39.46 10.75
C GLU A 11 13.42 38.07 10.31
N TYR A 12 12.67 37.43 9.42
CA TYR A 12 13.08 36.24 8.67
C TYR A 12 13.85 36.64 7.41
N LEU A 13 15.08 36.16 7.30
CA LEU A 13 15.94 36.45 6.16
C LEU A 13 15.61 35.54 4.99
N LEU A 14 15.18 36.13 3.88
CA LEU A 14 14.93 35.41 2.65
C LEU A 14 16.26 34.95 2.02
N ASN A 15 16.25 33.78 1.39
CA ASN A 15 17.38 33.28 0.63
C ASN A 15 17.60 34.15 -0.63
N GLU A 16 18.84 34.62 -0.84
CA GLU A 16 19.23 35.56 -1.91
C GLU A 16 18.95 35.07 -3.34
N LYS A 17 18.69 33.77 -3.50
CA LYS A 17 18.34 33.15 -4.79
C LYS A 17 16.83 33.05 -5.02
N SER A 18 16.01 33.29 -4.00
CA SER A 18 14.56 33.08 -4.03
C SER A 18 13.83 34.23 -4.72
N THR A 19 13.00 33.88 -5.71
CA THR A 19 11.99 34.77 -6.28
C THR A 19 10.63 34.31 -5.78
N LEU A 20 9.90 35.18 -5.08
CA LEU A 20 8.61 34.79 -4.50
C LEU A 20 7.49 35.23 -5.45
N MET A 21 6.61 34.31 -5.83
CA MET A 21 5.52 34.56 -6.76
C MET A 21 4.18 34.11 -6.17
N SER A 22 3.16 34.93 -6.37
CA SER A 22 1.77 34.58 -6.08
C SER A 22 0.83 35.19 -7.12
N THR A 23 -0.20 34.47 -7.52
CA THR A 23 -1.31 35.01 -8.32
C THR A 23 -2.58 35.08 -7.49
N THR A 24 -3.47 36.01 -7.82
CA THR A 24 -4.77 36.14 -7.20
C THR A 24 -5.87 36.28 -8.24
N ASN A 25 -7.11 35.97 -7.89
CA ASN A 25 -8.27 36.39 -8.67
C ASN A 25 -8.54 37.90 -8.55
N THR A 26 -9.59 38.40 -9.20
CA THR A 26 -9.97 39.82 -9.17
C THR A 26 -10.41 40.30 -7.77
N GLN A 27 -10.85 39.38 -6.91
CA GLN A 27 -11.18 39.64 -5.50
C GLN A 27 -9.97 39.49 -4.57
N SER A 28 -8.75 39.36 -5.10
CA SER A 28 -7.50 39.24 -4.33
C SER A 28 -7.36 37.96 -3.50
N HIS A 29 -8.08 36.89 -3.83
CA HIS A 29 -7.85 35.56 -3.22
C HIS A 29 -6.74 34.84 -3.97
N ILE A 30 -5.80 34.24 -3.25
CA ILE A 30 -4.63 33.59 -3.83
C ILE A 30 -5.07 32.38 -4.65
N THR A 31 -4.65 32.30 -5.91
CA THR A 31 -4.95 31.17 -6.80
C THR A 31 -3.75 30.27 -7.02
N TYR A 32 -2.54 30.80 -6.89
CA TYR A 32 -1.30 30.04 -6.94
C TYR A 32 -0.21 30.77 -6.16
N ALA A 33 0.71 30.01 -5.58
CA ALA A 33 1.93 30.50 -4.95
C ALA A 33 3.06 29.50 -5.19
N ASN A 34 4.26 29.97 -5.53
CA ASN A 34 5.40 29.09 -5.70
C ASN A 34 5.97 28.63 -4.34
N SER A 35 6.77 27.56 -4.35
CA SER A 35 7.37 26.98 -3.14
C SER A 35 8.14 28.01 -2.29
N ALA A 36 8.87 28.92 -2.94
CA ALA A 36 9.61 29.98 -2.26
C ALA A 36 8.69 30.97 -1.51
N PHE A 37 7.53 31.31 -2.07
CA PHE A 37 6.54 32.13 -1.38
C PHE A 37 5.91 31.39 -0.20
N ILE A 38 5.56 30.10 -0.37
CA ILE A 38 4.97 29.27 0.68
C ILE A 38 5.94 29.19 1.87
N GLU A 39 7.20 28.84 1.62
CA GLU A 39 8.27 28.78 2.64
C GLU A 39 8.47 30.13 3.34
N ALA A 40 8.62 31.22 2.57
CA ALA A 40 8.80 32.55 3.10
C ALA A 40 7.61 33.01 3.96
N SER A 41 6.39 32.66 3.57
CA SER A 41 5.17 32.99 4.32
C SER A 41 5.05 32.21 5.63
N GLY A 42 5.67 31.03 5.74
CA GLY A 42 5.51 30.15 6.90
C GLY A 42 4.11 29.57 7.06
N TYR A 43 3.25 29.69 6.05
CA TYR A 43 1.98 28.99 5.94
C TYR A 43 2.14 27.72 5.11
N LYS A 44 1.27 26.74 5.34
CA LYS A 44 1.10 25.63 4.40
C LYS A 44 0.31 26.10 3.19
N GLU A 45 0.54 25.48 2.03
CA GLU A 45 -0.15 25.80 0.77
C GLU A 45 -1.68 25.78 0.93
N GLU A 46 -2.21 24.74 1.58
CA GLU A 46 -3.64 24.58 1.88
C GLU A 46 -4.26 25.74 2.67
N HIS A 47 -3.45 26.49 3.41
CA HIS A 47 -3.88 27.66 4.20
C HIS A 47 -3.62 28.99 3.47
N LEU A 48 -3.08 28.95 2.26
CA LEU A 48 -2.84 30.13 1.41
C LEU A 48 -3.79 30.15 0.23
N ILE A 49 -3.98 29.03 -0.45
CA ILE A 49 -4.81 28.95 -1.66
C ILE A 49 -6.28 29.19 -1.30
N GLY A 50 -6.93 30.09 -2.03
CA GLY A 50 -8.30 30.51 -1.78
C GLY A 50 -8.45 31.58 -0.71
N GLU A 51 -7.42 31.85 0.10
CA GLU A 51 -7.47 32.89 1.13
C GLU A 51 -7.19 34.29 0.56
N PRO A 52 -7.73 35.36 1.17
CA PRO A 52 -7.41 36.73 0.79
C PRO A 52 -5.91 37.00 0.96
N HIS A 53 -5.28 37.60 -0.05
CA HIS A 53 -3.83 37.90 -0.05
C HIS A 53 -3.37 38.73 1.16
N ASN A 54 -4.29 39.52 1.75
CA ASN A 54 -4.03 40.30 2.95
C ASN A 54 -3.74 39.46 4.22
N VAL A 55 -3.87 38.13 4.19
CA VAL A 55 -3.51 37.23 5.31
C VAL A 55 -2.04 37.36 5.72
N ILE A 56 -1.15 37.61 4.77
CA ILE A 56 0.29 37.82 5.02
C ILE A 56 0.66 39.30 5.25
N ARG A 57 -0.31 40.21 5.33
CA ARG A 57 -0.01 41.63 5.54
C ARG A 57 0.52 41.87 6.95
N HIS A 58 1.61 42.62 7.07
CA HIS A 58 2.09 43.11 8.36
C HIS A 58 1.27 44.33 8.85
N PRO A 59 0.89 44.42 10.14
CA PRO A 59 0.19 45.57 10.73
C PRO A 59 0.90 46.92 10.52
N ASP A 60 2.23 46.94 10.61
CA ASP A 60 3.05 48.15 10.39
C ASP A 60 2.94 48.74 8.98
N MET A 61 2.39 48.02 8.00
CA MET A 61 2.24 48.56 6.66
C MET A 61 1.11 49.60 6.59
N PRO A 62 1.42 50.85 6.22
CA PRO A 62 0.45 51.94 6.22
C PRO A 62 -0.68 51.70 5.20
N PRO A 63 -1.95 51.96 5.57
CA PRO A 63 -3.09 51.88 4.65
C PRO A 63 -2.90 52.61 3.31
N GLU A 64 -2.23 53.75 3.35
CA GLU A 64 -2.00 54.66 2.22
C GLU A 64 -1.13 54.02 1.15
N ALA A 65 -0.16 53.17 1.52
CA ALA A 65 0.69 52.47 0.57
C ALA A 65 -0.12 51.44 -0.25
N PHE A 66 -1.04 50.71 0.40
CA PHE A 66 -1.95 49.80 -0.31
C PHE A 66 -3.04 50.54 -1.08
N GLY A 67 -3.50 51.70 -0.59
CA GLY A 67 -4.41 52.57 -1.34
C GLY A 67 -3.81 53.01 -2.67
N ASP A 68 -2.54 53.42 -2.65
CA ASP A 68 -1.78 53.76 -3.86
C ASP A 68 -1.58 52.56 -4.80
N MET A 69 -1.31 51.37 -4.23
CA MET A 69 -1.25 50.13 -5.00
C MET A 69 -2.55 49.87 -5.76
N TRP A 70 -3.69 49.84 -5.06
CA TRP A 70 -4.98 49.57 -5.68
C TRP A 70 -5.38 50.65 -6.68
N PHE A 71 -5.14 51.92 -6.37
CA PHE A 71 -5.34 53.02 -7.32
C PHE A 71 -4.57 52.81 -8.62
N THR A 72 -3.32 52.32 -8.54
CA THR A 72 -2.47 52.05 -9.70
C THR A 72 -2.97 50.83 -10.50
N LEU A 73 -3.28 49.73 -9.82
CA LEU A 73 -3.73 48.49 -10.44
C LEU A 73 -5.08 48.63 -11.14
N GLN A 74 -6.01 49.39 -10.57
CA GLN A 74 -7.33 49.66 -11.15
C GLN A 74 -7.26 50.48 -12.46
N GLN A 75 -6.15 51.18 -12.70
CA GLN A 75 -5.87 51.87 -13.97
C GLN A 75 -5.22 50.96 -15.02
N GLY A 76 -5.11 49.65 -14.76
CA GLY A 76 -4.43 48.70 -15.64
C GLY A 76 -2.90 48.83 -15.61
N GLN A 77 -2.34 49.49 -14.59
CA GLN A 77 -0.89 49.76 -14.51
C GLN A 77 -0.21 48.90 -13.45
N SER A 78 1.05 48.53 -13.70
CA SER A 78 1.86 47.83 -12.70
C SER A 78 2.27 48.74 -11.56
N TRP A 79 2.20 48.20 -10.34
CA TRP A 79 2.65 48.86 -9.13
C TRP A 79 3.92 48.21 -8.60
N THR A 80 4.84 49.01 -8.07
CA THR A 80 6.05 48.53 -7.39
C THR A 80 6.24 49.27 -6.08
N GLY A 81 6.51 48.53 -5.00
CA GLY A 81 6.83 49.13 -3.70
C GLY A 81 7.45 48.11 -2.74
N LEU A 82 8.07 48.61 -1.67
CA LEU A 82 8.53 47.74 -0.59
C LEU A 82 7.34 47.35 0.29
N VAL A 83 7.30 46.10 0.72
CA VAL A 83 6.21 45.55 1.52
C VAL A 83 6.80 44.71 2.64
N LYS A 84 6.40 45.04 3.87
CA LYS A 84 6.62 44.21 5.07
C LYS A 84 5.48 43.20 5.15
N ASN A 85 5.81 41.91 5.08
CA ASN A 85 4.85 40.82 5.20
C ASN A 85 5.04 40.10 6.54
N ARG A 86 3.96 39.60 7.10
CA ARG A 86 3.92 38.78 8.32
C ARG A 86 3.89 37.31 7.92
N ARG A 87 4.69 36.50 8.60
CA ARG A 87 4.70 35.03 8.51
C ARG A 87 3.63 34.38 9.38
N GLY A 88 3.29 33.13 9.10
CA GLY A 88 2.35 32.34 9.90
C GLY A 88 2.69 32.31 11.40
N ASN A 89 3.98 32.24 11.74
CA ASN A 89 4.50 32.23 13.11
C ASN A 89 4.59 33.62 13.78
N GLY A 90 4.24 34.71 13.07
CA GLY A 90 4.29 36.08 13.59
C GLY A 90 5.58 36.86 13.29
N ASP A 91 6.63 36.22 12.76
CA ASP A 91 7.81 36.92 12.23
C ASP A 91 7.45 37.74 10.99
N HIS A 92 8.40 38.51 10.46
CA HIS A 92 8.19 39.31 9.27
C HIS A 92 9.32 39.18 8.26
N TYR A 93 9.04 39.52 7.01
CA TYR A 93 10.06 39.59 5.96
C TYR A 93 9.77 40.75 5.01
N TRP A 94 10.82 41.32 4.45
CA TRP A 94 10.73 42.43 3.50
C TRP A 94 10.90 41.95 2.08
N VAL A 95 10.04 42.47 1.21
CA VAL A 95 10.13 42.26 -0.23
C VAL A 95 9.92 43.56 -0.96
N ARG A 96 10.50 43.67 -2.15
CA ARG A 96 10.01 44.61 -3.14
C ARG A 96 8.98 43.88 -3.98
N ALA A 97 7.72 44.23 -3.78
CA ALA A 97 6.60 43.67 -4.52
C ALA A 97 6.41 44.44 -5.82
N ASN A 98 6.27 43.68 -6.90
CA ASN A 98 5.84 44.19 -8.19
C ASN A 98 4.53 43.48 -8.52
N VAL A 99 3.46 44.24 -8.70
CA VAL A 99 2.11 43.72 -8.90
C VAL A 99 1.59 44.21 -10.24
N THR A 100 1.08 43.29 -11.06
CA THR A 100 0.60 43.58 -12.41
C THR A 100 -0.79 42.96 -12.59
N PRO A 101 -1.75 43.70 -13.18
CA PRO A 101 -3.03 43.12 -13.58
C PRO A 101 -2.84 42.11 -14.72
N VAL A 102 -3.50 40.97 -14.62
CA VAL A 102 -3.44 39.89 -15.62
C VAL A 102 -4.75 39.88 -16.40
N TYR A 103 -4.63 39.83 -17.73
CA TYR A 103 -5.76 39.82 -18.65
C TYR A 103 -5.75 38.53 -19.47
N GLN A 104 -6.92 37.96 -19.68
CA GLN A 104 -7.17 36.87 -20.63
C GLN A 104 -8.32 37.31 -21.53
N ASP A 105 -8.13 37.28 -22.84
CA ASP A 105 -9.12 37.75 -23.83
C ASP A 105 -9.66 39.15 -23.48
N GLU A 106 -8.76 40.09 -23.19
CA GLU A 106 -9.03 41.48 -22.75
C GLU A 106 -9.79 41.63 -21.41
N THR A 107 -10.15 40.52 -20.77
CA THR A 107 -10.84 40.51 -19.48
C THR A 107 -9.84 40.41 -18.33
N LEU A 108 -9.95 41.29 -17.34
CA LEU A 108 -9.14 41.20 -16.11
C LEU A 108 -9.49 39.92 -15.35
N THR A 109 -8.55 38.99 -15.26
CA THR A 109 -8.73 37.71 -14.55
C THR A 109 -8.16 37.73 -13.14
N GLY A 110 -7.22 38.64 -12.87
CA GLY A 110 -6.58 38.70 -11.57
C GLY A 110 -5.34 39.56 -11.52
N TYR A 111 -4.49 39.26 -10.54
CA TYR A 111 -3.23 39.97 -10.33
C TYR A 111 -2.10 38.98 -10.13
N ILE A 112 -0.94 39.28 -10.69
CA ILE A 112 0.31 38.57 -10.43
C ILE A 112 1.21 39.46 -9.59
N SER A 113 1.77 38.91 -8.53
CA SER A 113 2.78 39.57 -7.72
C SER A 113 4.06 38.76 -7.71
N VAL A 114 5.14 39.38 -8.17
CA VAL A 114 6.49 38.80 -8.08
C VAL A 114 7.40 39.72 -7.27
N ARG A 115 8.21 39.09 -6.42
CA ARG A 115 8.92 39.74 -5.34
C ARG A 115 10.39 39.33 -5.37
N ASN A 116 11.24 40.32 -5.19
CA ASN A 116 12.65 40.14 -4.93
C ASN A 116 13.05 40.79 -3.61
N ILE A 117 14.25 40.44 -3.14
CA ILE A 117 14.80 40.93 -1.89
C ILE A 117 15.36 42.34 -2.13
N PRO A 118 14.85 43.37 -1.41
CA PRO A 118 15.38 44.72 -1.51
C PRO A 118 16.71 44.86 -0.76
N PRO A 119 17.60 45.79 -1.17
CA PRO A 119 18.79 46.14 -0.40
C PRO A 119 18.43 46.61 1.01
N ARG A 120 19.31 46.34 1.98
CA ARG A 120 19.13 46.74 3.39
C ARG A 120 18.88 48.24 3.58
N SER A 121 19.61 49.07 2.84
CA SER A 121 19.43 50.52 2.87
C SER A 121 18.02 50.97 2.45
N GLU A 122 17.39 50.26 1.52
CA GLU A 122 16.00 50.55 1.11
C GLU A 122 14.97 50.08 2.13
N ILE A 123 15.23 48.95 2.80
CA ILE A 123 14.40 48.44 3.90
C ILE A 123 14.35 49.47 5.02
N GLU A 124 15.53 49.90 5.52
CA GLU A 124 15.62 50.87 6.61
C GLU A 124 14.98 52.22 6.25
N ALA A 125 15.17 52.70 5.01
CA ALA A 125 14.56 53.93 4.54
C ALA A 125 13.03 53.82 4.47
N SER A 126 12.52 52.67 4.02
CA SER A 126 11.08 52.41 3.92
C SER A 126 10.44 52.20 5.28
N GLU A 127 11.13 51.56 6.22
CA GLU A 127 10.65 51.39 7.59
C GLU A 127 10.48 52.75 8.30
N ARG A 128 11.50 53.62 8.23
CA ARG A 128 11.42 55.01 8.72
C ARG A 128 10.31 55.81 8.05
N LEU A 129 10.15 55.65 6.73
CA LEU A 129 9.08 56.30 5.98
C LEU A 129 7.70 55.83 6.47
N TYR A 130 7.50 54.52 6.62
CA TYR A 130 6.23 53.94 7.04
C TYR A 130 5.89 54.28 8.48
N GLU A 131 6.88 54.38 9.36
CA GLU A 131 6.71 54.89 10.72
C GLU A 131 6.18 56.34 10.72
N ARG A 132 6.81 57.22 9.94
CA ARG A 132 6.33 58.62 9.78
C ARG A 132 4.92 58.70 9.20
N VAL A 133 4.54 57.78 8.30
CA VAL A 133 3.17 57.71 7.77
C VAL A 133 2.20 57.35 8.89
N ARG A 134 2.50 56.29 9.67
CA ARG A 134 1.64 55.84 10.78
C ARG A 134 1.47 56.91 11.86
N ASN A 135 2.50 57.71 12.10
CA ASN A 135 2.46 58.82 13.07
C ASN A 135 1.80 60.10 12.50
N ASN A 136 1.23 60.06 11.29
CA ASN A 136 0.65 61.22 10.58
C ASN A 136 1.64 62.38 10.34
N GLU A 137 2.93 62.07 10.24
CA GLU A 137 4.01 63.06 10.05
C GLU A 137 4.36 63.28 8.57
N LEU A 138 3.59 62.69 7.65
CA LEU A 138 3.81 62.79 6.21
C LEU A 138 3.22 64.08 5.60
N ASN A 139 3.34 65.19 6.31
CA ASN A 139 2.82 66.49 5.91
C ASN A 139 3.41 66.93 4.55
N GLY A 140 2.53 67.31 3.63
CA GLY A 140 2.93 67.78 2.30
C GLY A 140 3.48 66.71 1.34
N HIS A 141 3.34 65.42 1.65
CA HIS A 141 3.72 64.32 0.76
C HIS A 141 2.53 63.36 0.53
N ARG A 142 2.62 62.52 -0.50
CA ARG A 142 1.68 61.41 -0.75
C ARG A 142 2.36 60.29 -1.52
N PHE A 143 1.81 59.09 -1.43
CA PHE A 143 2.14 58.01 -2.36
C PHE A 143 1.52 58.29 -3.72
N TYR A 144 2.28 57.99 -4.78
CA TYR A 144 1.81 58.06 -6.17
C TYR A 144 2.57 57.04 -7.03
N LYS A 145 1.88 55.95 -7.39
CA LYS A 145 2.39 54.82 -8.18
C LYS A 145 3.69 54.25 -7.61
N GLY A 146 3.72 54.02 -6.30
CA GLY A 146 4.84 53.42 -5.58
C GLY A 146 5.95 54.41 -5.17
N LEU A 147 5.87 55.68 -5.57
CA LEU A 147 6.82 56.71 -5.17
C LEU A 147 6.22 57.69 -4.17
N VAL A 148 7.06 58.27 -3.33
CA VAL A 148 6.68 59.39 -2.47
C VAL A 148 6.88 60.70 -3.25
N VAL A 149 5.80 61.45 -3.43
CA VAL A 149 5.80 62.74 -4.14
C VAL A 149 5.30 63.87 -3.24
N ARG A 150 5.81 65.09 -3.46
CA ARG A 150 5.34 66.29 -2.75
C ARG A 150 3.93 66.68 -3.22
N ARG A 151 3.14 67.22 -2.29
CA ARG A 151 1.78 67.76 -2.43
C ARG A 151 1.75 69.23 -1.98
N GLY A 152 0.75 69.98 -2.44
CA GLY A 152 0.56 71.40 -2.09
C GLY A 152 1.40 72.34 -2.95
N LEU A 153 1.73 73.52 -2.41
CA LEU A 153 2.48 74.57 -3.11
C LEU A 153 3.85 74.09 -3.64
N PHE A 154 4.49 73.13 -2.95
CA PHE A 154 5.77 72.55 -3.35
C PHE A 154 5.68 71.32 -4.28
N SER A 155 4.49 71.01 -4.82
CA SER A 155 4.30 69.87 -5.75
C SER A 155 5.16 69.96 -7.02
N PHE A 156 5.53 71.18 -7.42
CA PHE A 156 6.38 71.44 -8.59
C PHE A 156 7.79 70.84 -8.44
N LEU A 157 8.33 70.71 -7.23
CA LEU A 157 9.62 70.06 -6.98
C LEU A 157 9.61 68.56 -7.32
N SER A 158 8.43 67.95 -7.47
CA SER A 158 8.27 66.57 -7.93
C SER A 158 7.81 66.48 -9.39
N LEU A 159 7.86 67.57 -10.18
CA LEU A 159 7.48 67.57 -11.60
C LEU A 159 8.28 66.53 -12.39
N PHE A 160 9.60 66.51 -12.22
CA PHE A 160 10.47 65.55 -12.92
C PHE A 160 10.28 64.09 -12.49
N LYS A 161 9.42 63.79 -11.52
CA LYS A 161 8.98 62.41 -11.23
C LYS A 161 7.68 62.05 -11.94
N LYS A 162 6.81 63.04 -12.19
CA LYS A 162 5.41 62.87 -12.64
C LYS A 162 5.17 63.25 -14.11
N LEU A 163 6.03 64.06 -14.72
CA LEU A 163 5.86 64.53 -16.10
C LEU A 163 5.93 63.37 -17.10
N SER A 164 4.91 63.24 -17.95
CA SER A 164 4.96 62.32 -19.09
C SER A 164 6.11 62.66 -20.02
N THR A 165 6.56 61.68 -20.79
CA THR A 165 7.67 61.80 -21.73
C THR A 165 7.40 62.92 -22.74
N ALA A 166 6.18 63.00 -23.28
CA ALA A 166 5.76 64.09 -24.16
C ALA A 166 5.85 65.46 -23.47
N LYS A 167 5.41 65.58 -22.21
CA LYS A 167 5.51 66.84 -21.47
C LYS A 167 6.96 67.22 -21.17
N ARG A 168 7.87 66.27 -20.93
CA ARG A 168 9.30 66.56 -20.76
C ARG A 168 9.92 67.14 -22.01
N VAL A 169 9.57 66.59 -23.17
CA VAL A 169 9.98 67.12 -24.48
C VAL A 169 9.45 68.54 -24.65
N ASN A 170 8.14 68.72 -24.47
CA ASN A 170 7.50 70.03 -24.67
C ASN A 170 7.98 71.09 -23.68
N VAL A 171 8.24 70.75 -22.41
CA VAL A 171 8.83 71.66 -21.42
C VAL A 171 10.26 72.02 -21.80
N GLY A 172 11.08 71.05 -22.23
CA GLY A 172 12.44 71.32 -22.70
C GLY A 172 12.44 72.28 -23.90
N ILE A 173 11.61 72.02 -24.91
CA ILE A 173 11.45 72.87 -26.09
C ILE A 173 10.92 74.24 -25.69
N GLY A 174 9.87 74.32 -24.88
CA GLY A 174 9.23 75.57 -24.47
C GLY A 174 10.13 76.47 -23.63
N VAL A 175 10.88 75.91 -22.67
CA VAL A 175 11.87 76.66 -21.88
C VAL A 175 13.00 77.16 -22.77
N THR A 176 13.49 76.32 -23.69
CA THR A 176 14.53 76.73 -24.65
C THR A 176 14.03 77.85 -25.56
N ALA A 177 12.79 77.76 -26.07
CA ALA A 177 12.18 78.80 -26.90
C ALA A 177 12.01 80.13 -26.16
N LEU A 178 11.56 80.10 -24.90
CA LEU A 178 11.39 81.29 -24.07
C LEU A 178 12.74 81.95 -23.73
N LEU A 179 13.75 81.14 -23.39
CA LEU A 179 15.11 81.64 -23.16
C LEU A 179 15.75 82.20 -24.43
N SER A 180 15.49 81.59 -25.59
CA SER A 180 15.94 82.11 -26.89
C SER A 180 15.37 83.50 -27.19
N LEU A 181 14.08 83.73 -26.90
CA LEU A 181 13.48 85.06 -27.00
C LEU A 181 14.16 86.04 -26.03
N LEU A 182 14.39 85.63 -24.78
CA LEU A 182 15.01 86.47 -23.77
C LEU A 182 16.46 86.86 -24.12
N VAL A 183 17.24 85.94 -24.73
CA VAL A 183 18.60 86.21 -25.24
C VAL A 183 18.56 87.28 -26.33
N ILE A 184 17.58 87.22 -27.24
CA ILE A 184 17.38 88.22 -28.31
C ILE A 184 17.02 89.60 -27.72
N PHE A 185 16.20 89.66 -26.66
CA PHE A 185 15.78 90.91 -26.03
C PHE A 185 16.87 91.57 -25.16
N ILE A 186 17.72 90.79 -24.49
CA ILE A 186 18.71 91.32 -23.53
C ILE A 186 20.05 91.66 -24.20
N SER A 187 20.46 90.91 -25.22
CA SER A 187 21.81 91.05 -25.81
C SER A 187 21.79 91.92 -27.07
N PRO A 188 22.47 93.08 -27.11
CA PRO A 188 22.46 93.96 -28.30
C PRO A 188 23.41 93.48 -29.42
N GLU A 189 24.44 92.71 -29.08
CA GLU A 189 25.48 92.21 -30.00
C GLU A 189 25.04 90.92 -30.71
N ARG A 190 25.07 90.89 -32.05
CA ARG A 190 24.65 89.72 -32.86
C ARG A 190 25.47 88.46 -32.57
N ILE A 191 26.78 88.60 -32.32
CA ILE A 191 27.67 87.47 -32.02
C ILE A 191 27.26 86.81 -30.69
N MET A 192 26.90 87.62 -29.69
CA MET A 192 26.48 87.14 -28.38
C MET A 192 25.11 86.44 -28.45
N GLN A 193 24.20 86.93 -29.29
CA GLN A 193 22.93 86.26 -29.58
C GLN A 193 23.15 84.89 -30.22
N SER A 194 23.97 84.80 -31.28
CA SER A 194 24.28 83.52 -31.95
C SER A 194 24.94 82.52 -31.00
N GLY A 195 25.92 82.96 -30.19
CA GLY A 195 26.56 82.12 -29.18
C GLY A 195 25.59 81.63 -28.11
N GLY A 196 24.71 82.51 -27.60
CA GLY A 196 23.69 82.15 -26.62
C GLY A 196 22.68 81.12 -27.15
N LEU A 197 22.23 81.28 -28.40
CA LEU A 197 21.33 80.32 -29.04
C LEU A 197 21.97 78.94 -29.21
N ILE A 198 23.22 78.87 -29.70
CA ILE A 198 23.96 77.60 -29.84
C ILE A 198 24.09 76.90 -28.48
N ALA A 199 24.45 77.63 -27.43
CA ALA A 199 24.57 77.09 -26.08
C ALA A 199 23.23 76.52 -25.57
N LEU A 200 22.11 77.23 -25.80
CA LEU A 200 20.77 76.77 -25.43
C LEU A 200 20.36 75.48 -26.18
N PHE A 201 20.67 75.36 -27.47
CA PHE A 201 20.39 74.13 -28.22
C PHE A 201 21.26 72.94 -27.77
N ILE A 202 22.54 73.18 -27.42
CA ILE A 202 23.40 72.14 -26.83
C ILE A 202 22.84 71.68 -25.48
N LEU A 203 22.42 72.62 -24.62
CA LEU A 203 21.80 72.31 -23.34
C LEU A 203 20.50 71.52 -23.51
N LEU A 204 19.66 71.87 -24.49
CA LEU A 204 18.46 71.10 -24.83
C LEU A 204 18.83 69.68 -25.28
N GLY A 205 19.85 69.52 -26.12
CA GLY A 205 20.36 68.21 -26.55
C GLY A 205 20.85 67.36 -25.38
N VAL A 206 21.61 67.94 -24.45
CA VAL A 206 22.07 67.27 -23.21
C VAL A 206 20.87 66.89 -22.33
N TYR A 207 19.89 67.79 -22.18
CA TYR A 207 18.67 67.53 -21.42
C TYR A 207 17.85 66.38 -22.02
N LEU A 208 17.57 66.39 -23.33
CA LEU A 208 16.81 65.31 -23.99
C LEU A 208 17.59 63.99 -23.95
N ASN A 209 18.90 64.00 -24.16
CA ASN A 209 19.73 62.81 -24.07
C ASN A 209 19.72 62.21 -22.66
N THR A 210 19.80 63.03 -21.61
CA THR A 210 19.78 62.55 -20.22
C THR A 210 18.39 62.14 -19.74
N GLN A 211 17.33 62.83 -20.15
CA GLN A 211 15.96 62.55 -19.72
C GLN A 211 15.27 61.44 -20.53
N ILE A 212 15.70 61.18 -21.77
CA ILE A 212 15.03 60.26 -22.69
C ILE A 212 16.03 59.21 -23.21
N SER A 213 17.03 59.61 -24.00
CA SER A 213 17.86 58.66 -24.75
C SER A 213 18.68 57.72 -23.85
N ARG A 214 19.30 58.21 -22.77
CA ARG A 214 20.06 57.41 -21.81
C ARG A 214 19.18 56.40 -21.04
N PRO A 215 18.04 56.82 -20.45
CA PRO A 215 17.09 55.88 -19.83
C PRO A 215 16.57 54.82 -20.80
N VAL A 216 16.19 55.19 -22.03
CA VAL A 216 15.73 54.22 -23.05
C VAL A 216 16.83 53.21 -23.39
N LYS A 217 18.08 53.65 -23.58
CA LYS A 217 19.23 52.74 -23.77
C LYS A 217 19.46 51.80 -22.58
N THR A 218 19.08 52.22 -21.37
CA THR A 218 19.20 51.38 -20.17
C THR A 218 18.07 50.34 -20.12
N ILE A 219 16.85 50.71 -20.51
CA ILE A 219 15.73 49.77 -20.68
C ILE A 219 16.07 48.69 -21.71
N VAL A 220 16.65 49.07 -22.85
CA VAL A 220 17.06 48.11 -23.89
C VAL A 220 18.09 47.13 -23.35
N ARG A 221 19.12 47.62 -22.64
CA ARG A 221 20.13 46.76 -22.00
C ARG A 221 19.50 45.80 -20.99
N GLN A 222 18.59 46.30 -20.15
CA GLN A 222 17.87 45.48 -19.20
C GLN A 222 17.02 44.40 -19.90
N MET A 223 16.30 44.77 -20.95
CA MET A 223 15.50 43.83 -21.73
C MET A 223 16.37 42.76 -22.42
N GLN A 224 17.57 43.12 -22.89
CA GLN A 224 18.54 42.14 -23.42
C GLN A 224 18.99 41.14 -22.34
N HIS A 225 19.18 41.59 -21.09
CA HIS A 225 19.45 40.68 -19.97
C HIS A 225 18.28 39.75 -19.70
N VAL A 226 17.04 40.26 -19.68
CA VAL A 226 15.83 39.46 -19.49
C VAL A 226 15.64 38.41 -20.58
N VAL A 227 15.79 38.81 -21.86
CA VAL A 227 15.60 37.90 -23.01
C VAL A 227 16.70 36.83 -23.10
N SER A 228 17.90 37.12 -22.57
CA SER A 228 19.00 36.14 -22.52
C SER A 228 18.97 35.23 -21.30
N GLY A 229 17.92 35.28 -20.47
CA GLY A 229 17.80 34.44 -19.26
C GLY A 229 18.74 34.81 -18.12
N ARG A 230 19.58 35.84 -18.29
CA ARG A 230 20.53 36.26 -17.25
C ARG A 230 19.78 36.80 -16.04
N LYS A 231 20.38 36.64 -14.86
CA LYS A 231 19.96 37.35 -13.65
C LYS A 231 20.04 38.86 -13.92
N ALA A 232 18.89 39.48 -14.17
CA ALA A 232 18.82 40.90 -14.40
C ALA A 232 18.88 41.62 -13.05
N ASP A 233 19.88 42.48 -12.86
CA ASP A 233 19.94 43.35 -11.69
C ASP A 233 18.69 44.23 -11.64
N TYR A 234 18.17 44.46 -10.44
CA TYR A 234 16.99 45.29 -10.31
C TYR A 234 17.35 46.76 -10.55
N TYR A 235 16.91 47.31 -11.69
CA TYR A 235 17.15 48.71 -12.04
C TYR A 235 15.93 49.59 -11.72
N HIS A 236 16.06 50.50 -10.75
CA HIS A 236 14.99 51.42 -10.38
C HIS A 236 15.14 52.80 -11.03
N PHE A 237 14.10 53.30 -11.68
CA PHE A 237 14.00 54.72 -11.99
C PHE A 237 13.07 55.42 -11.00
N ASP A 238 13.54 56.53 -10.42
CA ASP A 238 12.74 57.43 -9.55
C ASP A 238 11.81 58.33 -10.40
N ARG A 239 10.97 57.72 -11.24
CA ARG A 239 9.99 58.37 -12.12
C ARG A 239 8.82 57.42 -12.45
N VAL A 240 7.65 57.98 -12.77
CA VAL A 240 6.41 57.23 -13.05
C VAL A 240 5.76 57.59 -14.39
N ASP A 241 6.56 58.10 -15.31
CA ASP A 241 6.17 58.30 -16.71
C ASP A 241 6.39 57.03 -17.55
N GLU A 242 6.15 57.11 -18.85
CA GLU A 242 6.17 55.95 -19.75
C GLU A 242 7.54 55.24 -19.71
N ILE A 243 8.65 55.96 -19.57
CA ILE A 243 9.99 55.38 -19.41
C ILE A 243 10.13 54.64 -18.07
N GLY A 244 9.69 55.26 -16.97
CA GLY A 244 9.66 54.60 -15.65
C GLY A 244 8.81 53.33 -15.64
N MET A 245 7.63 53.41 -16.25
CA MET A 245 6.69 52.29 -16.36
C MET A 245 7.25 51.18 -17.26
N MET A 246 7.90 51.51 -18.39
CA MET A 246 8.57 50.53 -19.24
C MET A 246 9.65 49.76 -18.46
N MET A 247 10.50 50.45 -17.69
CA MET A 247 11.52 49.77 -16.88
C MET A 247 10.89 48.83 -15.84
N ARG A 248 9.80 49.24 -15.18
CA ARG A 248 9.08 48.38 -14.23
C ARG A 248 8.53 47.12 -14.91
N LEU A 249 7.93 47.25 -16.09
CA LEU A 249 7.41 46.13 -16.86
C LEU A 249 8.54 45.17 -17.30
N VAL A 250 9.68 45.70 -17.74
CA VAL A 250 10.85 44.89 -18.10
C VAL A 250 11.39 44.13 -16.88
N ASN A 251 11.58 44.80 -15.74
CA ASN A 251 11.99 44.15 -14.50
C ASN A 251 10.99 43.07 -14.07
N GLN A 252 9.70 43.35 -14.18
CA GLN A 252 8.65 42.39 -13.86
C GLN A 252 8.72 41.16 -14.76
N SER A 253 8.88 41.36 -16.07
CA SER A 253 8.98 40.27 -17.03
C SER A 253 10.16 39.35 -16.70
N GLY A 254 11.32 39.92 -16.37
CA GLY A 254 12.49 39.17 -15.94
C GLY A 254 12.26 38.36 -14.66
N LEU A 255 11.65 38.96 -13.64
CA LEU A 255 11.32 38.27 -12.40
C LEU A 255 10.28 37.16 -12.60
N ASN A 256 9.24 37.39 -13.43
CA ASN A 256 8.25 36.38 -13.79
C ASN A 256 8.92 35.18 -14.45
N LEU A 257 9.74 35.42 -15.48
CA LEU A 257 10.43 34.36 -16.22
C LEU A 257 11.33 33.54 -15.30
N ARG A 258 12.12 34.21 -14.46
CA ARG A 258 13.00 33.55 -13.48
C ARG A 258 12.20 32.69 -12.51
N SER A 259 11.11 33.23 -11.94
CA SER A 259 10.28 32.48 -11.01
C SER A 259 9.68 31.23 -11.65
N LEU A 260 9.23 31.31 -12.90
CA LEU A 260 8.72 30.15 -13.64
C LEU A 260 9.83 29.14 -13.92
N VAL A 261 11.01 29.60 -14.34
CA VAL A 261 12.18 28.75 -14.61
C VAL A 261 12.63 27.99 -13.35
N ASP A 262 12.74 28.69 -12.22
CA ASP A 262 13.14 28.10 -10.93
C ASP A 262 12.10 27.09 -10.42
N ASP A 263 10.80 27.42 -10.53
CA ASP A 263 9.71 26.54 -10.09
C ASP A 263 9.62 25.27 -10.94
N VAL A 264 9.57 25.42 -12.27
CA VAL A 264 9.52 24.28 -13.21
C VAL A 264 10.79 23.44 -13.08
N GLY A 265 11.97 24.07 -12.91
CA GLY A 265 13.23 23.36 -12.69
C GLY A 265 13.21 22.49 -11.43
N THR A 266 12.64 22.99 -10.33
CA THR A 266 12.47 22.24 -9.08
C THR A 266 11.52 21.05 -9.27
N GLN A 267 10.39 21.25 -9.96
CA GLN A 267 9.43 20.18 -10.23
C GLN A 267 10.04 19.06 -11.10
N ILE A 268 10.81 19.43 -12.14
CA ILE A 268 11.53 18.49 -13.00
C ILE A 268 12.54 17.66 -12.20
N ALA A 269 13.31 18.28 -11.31
CA ALA A 269 14.23 17.56 -10.44
C ALA A 269 13.50 16.51 -9.58
N GLY A 270 12.33 16.87 -9.03
CA GLY A 270 11.45 15.94 -8.31
C GLY A 270 10.99 14.75 -9.16
N ILE A 271 10.55 14.99 -10.41
CA ILE A 271 10.14 13.93 -11.33
C ILE A 271 11.31 12.98 -11.64
N SER A 272 12.54 13.49 -11.77
CA SER A 272 13.72 12.66 -11.99
C SER A 272 13.95 11.69 -10.82
N THR A 273 13.86 12.18 -9.59
CA THR A 273 14.04 11.37 -8.38
C THR A 273 12.96 10.29 -8.27
N ILE A 274 11.70 10.65 -8.51
CA ILE A 274 10.58 9.69 -8.50
C ILE A 274 10.78 8.61 -9.57
N SER A 275 11.19 9.00 -10.78
CA SER A 275 11.41 8.05 -11.88
C SER A 275 12.52 7.04 -11.55
N GLN A 276 13.61 7.49 -10.92
CA GLN A 276 14.68 6.59 -10.46
C GLN A 276 14.20 5.62 -9.36
N GLN A 277 13.38 6.12 -8.43
CA GLN A 277 12.81 5.27 -7.38
C GLN A 277 11.87 4.21 -7.98
N VAL A 278 11.01 4.57 -8.93
CA VAL A 278 10.12 3.64 -9.64
C VAL A 278 10.92 2.57 -10.38
N ALA A 279 12.01 2.93 -11.06
CA ALA A 279 12.86 1.96 -11.74
C ALA A 279 13.51 0.97 -10.76
N LYS A 280 13.97 1.46 -9.59
CA LYS A 280 14.53 0.61 -8.53
C LYS A 280 13.50 -0.34 -7.92
N GLU A 281 12.29 0.16 -7.66
CA GLU A 281 11.18 -0.65 -7.14
C GLU A 281 10.73 -1.70 -8.17
N GLY A 282 10.72 -1.35 -9.46
CA GLY A 282 10.49 -2.29 -10.56
C GLY A 282 11.48 -3.45 -10.54
N ALA A 283 12.78 -3.16 -10.46
CA ALA A 283 13.82 -4.20 -10.36
C ALA A 283 13.66 -5.11 -9.13
N SER A 284 13.26 -4.54 -7.98
CA SER A 284 12.97 -5.34 -6.78
C SER A 284 11.74 -6.22 -6.94
N LEU A 285 10.70 -5.74 -7.63
CA LEU A 285 9.50 -6.53 -7.91
C LEU A 285 9.81 -7.68 -8.88
N GLN A 286 10.70 -7.46 -9.86
CA GLN A 286 11.18 -8.52 -10.75
C GLN A 286 11.83 -9.66 -9.97
N ALA A 287 12.82 -9.34 -9.12
CA ALA A 287 13.52 -10.34 -8.32
C ALA A 287 12.58 -11.15 -7.42
N ARG A 288 11.60 -10.49 -6.79
CA ARG A 288 10.60 -11.17 -5.96
C ARG A 288 9.62 -12.01 -6.77
N SER A 289 9.31 -11.60 -8.01
CA SER A 289 8.46 -12.40 -8.91
C SER A 289 9.19 -13.66 -9.38
N GLU A 290 10.51 -13.58 -9.61
CA GLU A 290 11.35 -14.75 -9.90
C GLU A 290 11.41 -15.71 -8.71
N GLU A 291 11.66 -15.21 -7.49
CA GLU A 291 11.62 -16.02 -6.26
C GLU A 291 10.25 -16.69 -6.06
N THR A 292 9.17 -15.94 -6.28
CA THR A 292 7.80 -16.50 -6.19
C THR A 292 7.57 -17.59 -7.24
N ALA A 293 8.17 -17.48 -8.43
CA ALA A 293 8.05 -18.51 -9.46
C ALA A 293 8.76 -19.81 -9.04
N ASP A 294 9.94 -19.71 -8.43
CA ASP A 294 10.67 -20.86 -7.89
C ASP A 294 9.88 -21.54 -6.75
N ASP A 295 9.32 -20.75 -5.82
CA ASP A 295 8.48 -21.25 -4.73
C ASP A 295 7.22 -21.96 -5.25
N LEU A 296 6.59 -21.42 -6.30
CA LEU A 296 5.43 -22.05 -6.94
C LEU A 296 5.80 -23.38 -7.58
N GLN A 297 6.97 -23.48 -8.19
CA GLN A 297 7.44 -24.73 -8.79
C GLN A 297 7.69 -25.80 -7.72
N GLN A 298 8.26 -25.42 -6.58
CA GLN A 298 8.43 -26.33 -5.44
C GLN A 298 7.08 -26.73 -4.83
N THR A 299 6.15 -25.79 -4.71
CA THR A 299 4.79 -26.06 -4.20
C THR A 299 4.03 -27.00 -5.14
N ALA A 300 4.15 -26.82 -6.45
CA ALA A 300 3.53 -27.72 -7.43
C ALA A 300 4.05 -29.15 -7.29
N ALA A 301 5.38 -29.33 -7.15
CA ALA A 301 5.98 -30.64 -6.95
C ALA A 301 5.49 -31.31 -5.64
N ALA A 302 5.39 -30.55 -4.55
CA ALA A 302 4.86 -31.06 -3.28
C ALA A 302 3.37 -31.47 -3.40
N VAL A 303 2.57 -30.71 -4.16
CA VAL A 303 1.16 -31.04 -4.41
C VAL A 303 1.01 -32.30 -5.27
N GLU A 304 1.88 -32.51 -6.27
CA GLU A 304 1.92 -33.75 -7.05
C GLU A 304 2.29 -34.96 -6.17
N GLU A 305 3.25 -34.81 -5.27
CA GLU A 305 3.62 -35.87 -4.32
C GLU A 305 2.46 -36.21 -3.37
N ILE A 306 1.77 -35.20 -2.83
CA ILE A 306 0.59 -35.39 -1.99
C ILE A 306 -0.54 -36.07 -2.77
N ALA A 307 -0.77 -35.67 -4.02
CA ALA A 307 -1.78 -36.30 -4.87
C ALA A 307 -1.50 -37.78 -5.08
N SER A 308 -0.24 -38.15 -5.35
CA SER A 308 0.17 -39.55 -5.45
C SER A 308 -0.05 -40.32 -4.15
N ALA A 309 0.29 -39.73 -2.99
CA ALA A 309 0.06 -40.35 -1.69
C ALA A 309 -1.42 -40.55 -1.36
N VAL A 310 -2.29 -39.59 -1.72
CA VAL A 310 -3.74 -39.70 -1.55
C VAL A 310 -4.32 -40.79 -2.46
N GLU A 311 -3.88 -40.87 -3.72
CA GLU A 311 -4.29 -41.92 -4.65
C GLU A 311 -3.88 -43.32 -4.14
N GLN A 312 -2.65 -43.46 -3.65
CA GLN A 312 -2.16 -44.69 -3.02
C GLN A 312 -2.98 -45.06 -1.77
N THR A 313 -3.36 -44.06 -0.96
CA THR A 313 -4.20 -44.28 0.22
C THR A 313 -5.60 -44.78 -0.17
N ALA A 314 -6.19 -44.21 -1.22
CA ALA A 314 -7.47 -44.66 -1.76
C ALA A 314 -7.41 -46.10 -2.28
N GLN A 315 -6.34 -46.47 -2.99
CA GLN A 315 -6.13 -47.86 -3.42
C GLN A 315 -5.98 -48.80 -2.22
N THR A 316 -5.15 -48.44 -1.23
CA THR A 316 -4.92 -49.25 -0.03
C THR A 316 -6.20 -49.46 0.76
N ALA A 317 -7.05 -48.43 0.86
CA ALA A 317 -8.38 -48.55 1.46
C ALA A 317 -9.27 -49.54 0.69
N GLY A 318 -9.27 -49.50 -0.64
CA GLY A 318 -9.98 -50.46 -1.48
C GLY A 318 -9.53 -51.91 -1.26
N GLU A 319 -8.21 -52.14 -1.20
CA GLU A 319 -7.64 -53.46 -0.91
C GLU A 319 -8.00 -53.95 0.50
N ALA A 320 -8.00 -53.06 1.49
CA ALA A 320 -8.37 -53.38 2.86
C ALA A 320 -9.86 -53.77 3.00
N ILE A 321 -10.77 -53.14 2.24
CA ILE A 321 -12.20 -53.55 2.18
C ILE A 321 -12.31 -54.99 1.65
N LEU A 322 -11.63 -55.32 0.55
CA LEU A 322 -11.64 -56.67 -0.01
C LEU A 322 -11.09 -57.71 0.99
N MET A 323 -10.06 -57.34 1.76
CA MET A 323 -9.51 -58.21 2.79
C MET A 323 -10.47 -58.39 3.98
N ALA A 324 -11.16 -57.34 4.40
CA ALA A 324 -12.19 -57.40 5.42
C ALA A 324 -13.36 -58.31 5.00
N ASP A 325 -13.83 -58.19 3.76
CA ASP A 325 -14.90 -59.03 3.21
C ASP A 325 -14.51 -60.52 3.18
N ARG A 326 -13.29 -60.84 2.73
CA ARG A 326 -12.76 -62.21 2.75
C ARG A 326 -12.65 -62.76 4.18
N THR A 327 -12.19 -61.93 5.11
CA THR A 327 -12.06 -62.32 6.53
C THR A 327 -13.43 -62.58 7.15
N SER A 328 -14.42 -61.73 6.86
CA SER A 328 -15.82 -61.91 7.28
C SER A 328 -16.42 -63.21 6.74
N ALA A 329 -16.25 -63.48 5.44
CA ALA A 329 -16.72 -64.71 4.81
C ALA A 329 -16.07 -65.97 5.41
N SER A 330 -14.77 -65.90 5.72
CA SER A 330 -14.04 -67.00 6.38
C SER A 330 -14.53 -67.23 7.81
N ALA A 331 -14.74 -66.15 8.58
CA ALA A 331 -15.29 -66.24 9.93
C ALA A 331 -16.70 -66.85 9.94
N HIS A 332 -17.57 -66.47 8.99
CA HIS A 332 -18.91 -67.03 8.86
C HIS A 332 -18.91 -68.52 8.45
N SER A 333 -17.96 -68.91 7.59
CA SER A 333 -17.73 -70.34 7.28
C SER A 333 -17.27 -71.11 8.51
N GLY A 334 -16.39 -70.50 9.33
CA GLY A 334 -15.97 -71.04 10.63
C GLY A 334 -17.13 -71.21 11.61
N GLU A 335 -18.01 -70.22 11.72
CA GLU A 335 -19.22 -70.27 12.54
C GLU A 335 -20.11 -71.46 12.15
N THR A 336 -20.31 -71.67 10.84
CA THR A 336 -21.09 -72.79 10.31
C THR A 336 -20.46 -74.14 10.66
N ALA A 337 -19.13 -74.27 10.54
CA ALA A 337 -18.41 -75.49 10.91
C ALA A 337 -18.49 -75.77 12.42
N MET A 338 -18.41 -74.73 13.27
CA MET A 338 -18.57 -74.87 14.72
C MET A 338 -19.99 -75.33 15.07
N LYS A 339 -21.04 -74.76 14.46
CA LYS A 339 -22.43 -75.21 14.63
C LYS A 339 -22.62 -76.69 14.27
N GLN A 340 -22.01 -77.14 13.17
CA GLN A 340 -22.02 -78.55 12.80
C GLN A 340 -21.28 -79.44 13.83
N THR A 341 -20.17 -78.94 14.38
CA THR A 341 -19.38 -79.62 15.42
C THR A 341 -20.16 -79.76 16.73
N ILE A 342 -20.89 -78.72 17.14
CA ILE A 342 -21.80 -78.76 18.31
C ILE A 342 -22.86 -79.85 18.10
N GLY A 343 -23.50 -79.89 16.93
CA GLY A 343 -24.49 -80.92 16.60
C GLY A 343 -23.92 -82.34 16.66
N MET A 344 -22.70 -82.55 16.17
CA MET A 344 -22.01 -83.84 16.24
C MET A 344 -21.72 -84.24 17.70
N MET A 345 -21.20 -83.32 18.51
CA MET A 345 -20.91 -83.57 19.93
C MET A 345 -22.18 -83.89 20.73
N GLN A 346 -23.29 -83.20 20.45
CA GLN A 346 -24.59 -83.51 21.06
C GLN A 346 -25.09 -84.91 20.66
N SER A 347 -24.90 -85.33 19.40
CA SER A 347 -25.23 -86.69 18.96
C SER A 347 -24.36 -87.73 19.69
N VAL A 348 -23.05 -87.50 19.78
CA VAL A 348 -22.14 -88.41 20.51
C VAL A 348 -22.50 -88.49 21.99
N SER A 349 -22.86 -87.37 22.62
CA SER A 349 -23.33 -87.38 24.01
C SER A 349 -24.61 -88.20 24.18
N LYS A 350 -25.52 -88.15 23.21
CA LYS A 350 -26.75 -88.96 23.21
C LYS A 350 -26.46 -90.45 23.03
N ASP A 351 -25.58 -90.81 22.09
CA ASP A 351 -25.16 -92.19 21.84
C ASP A 351 -24.46 -92.79 23.08
N ASN A 352 -23.60 -92.02 23.74
CA ASN A 352 -22.96 -92.41 25.00
C ASN A 352 -23.99 -92.69 26.11
N SER A 353 -25.07 -91.88 26.22
CA SER A 353 -26.14 -92.14 27.19
C SER A 353 -26.83 -93.47 26.92
N GLN A 354 -27.09 -93.81 25.65
CA GLN A 354 -27.68 -95.10 25.28
C GLN A 354 -26.74 -96.27 25.61
N ILE A 355 -25.43 -96.11 25.43
CA ILE A 355 -24.44 -97.11 25.83
C ILE A 355 -24.48 -97.33 27.35
N VAL A 356 -24.56 -96.27 28.16
CA VAL A 356 -24.67 -96.39 29.63
C VAL A 356 -25.90 -97.23 30.01
N ASP A 357 -27.04 -97.02 29.34
CA ASP A 357 -28.26 -97.79 29.58
C ASP A 357 -28.08 -99.28 29.23
N ILE A 358 -27.46 -99.59 28.10
CA ILE A 358 -27.16 -100.96 27.66
C ILE A 358 -26.20 -101.66 28.62
N ILE A 359 -25.14 -100.97 29.05
CA ILE A 359 -24.19 -101.50 30.04
C ILE A 359 -24.90 -101.79 31.36
N GLY A 360 -25.87 -100.95 31.76
CA GLY A 360 -26.74 -101.23 32.89
C GLY A 360 -27.60 -102.50 32.72
N VAL A 361 -28.06 -102.81 31.50
CA VAL A 361 -28.73 -104.09 31.20
C VAL A 361 -27.75 -105.27 31.33
N ILE A 362 -26.54 -105.15 30.78
CA ILE A 362 -25.51 -106.20 30.84
C ILE A 362 -25.12 -106.53 32.28
N ASP A 363 -24.93 -105.50 33.12
CA ASP A 363 -24.64 -105.68 34.55
C ASP A 363 -25.77 -106.44 35.27
N ARG A 364 -27.04 -106.13 34.95
CA ARG A 364 -28.19 -106.89 35.47
C ARG A 364 -28.21 -108.35 34.98
N ILE A 365 -27.88 -108.60 33.72
CA ILE A 365 -27.78 -109.97 33.16
C ILE A 365 -26.66 -110.75 33.84
N ALA A 366 -25.49 -110.12 34.03
CA ALA A 366 -24.36 -110.73 34.73
C ALA A 366 -24.73 -111.06 36.18
N PHE A 367 -25.41 -110.16 36.88
CA PHE A 367 -25.93 -110.42 38.23
C PHE A 367 -26.92 -111.59 38.27
N GLN A 368 -27.90 -111.62 37.37
CA GLN A 368 -28.86 -112.73 37.27
C GLN A 368 -28.17 -114.06 36.97
N THR A 369 -27.20 -114.06 36.05
CA THR A 369 -26.42 -115.25 35.66
C THR A 369 -25.59 -115.76 36.83
N ASN A 370 -24.99 -114.86 37.62
CA ASN A 370 -24.25 -115.20 38.84
C ASN A 370 -25.16 -115.86 39.90
N ILE A 371 -26.41 -115.40 40.06
CA ILE A 371 -27.40 -116.04 40.96
C ILE A 371 -27.85 -117.40 40.43
N LEU A 372 -28.12 -117.53 39.13
CA LEU A 372 -28.46 -118.80 38.47
C LEU A 372 -27.36 -119.84 38.62
N ALA A 373 -26.10 -119.43 38.41
CA ALA A 373 -24.93 -120.29 38.57
C ALA A 373 -24.70 -120.71 40.02
N LEU A 374 -24.94 -119.82 40.98
CA LEU A 374 -24.92 -120.16 42.41
C LEU A 374 -25.98 -121.23 42.75
N ASN A 375 -27.22 -121.04 42.27
CA ASN A 375 -28.29 -122.01 42.47
C ASN A 375 -27.97 -123.37 41.83
N ALA A 376 -27.39 -123.38 40.63
CA ALA A 376 -26.95 -124.59 39.95
C ALA A 376 -25.80 -125.29 40.68
N ALA A 377 -24.84 -124.54 41.25
CA ALA A 377 -23.74 -125.10 42.04
C ALA A 377 -24.25 -125.75 43.34
N VAL A 378 -25.25 -125.15 43.99
CA VAL A 378 -25.92 -125.72 45.18
C VAL A 378 -26.64 -127.02 44.83
N GLU A 379 -27.39 -127.06 43.74
CA GLU A 379 -28.12 -128.27 43.32
C GLU A 379 -27.16 -129.38 42.85
N ALA A 380 -26.04 -129.02 42.21
CA ALA A 380 -24.98 -129.95 41.84
C ALA A 380 -24.27 -130.55 43.06
N ALA A 381 -24.04 -129.76 44.12
CA ALA A 381 -23.51 -130.25 45.39
C ALA A 381 -24.49 -131.22 46.10
N ARG A 382 -25.81 -131.00 45.93
CA ARG A 382 -26.88 -131.83 46.47
C ARG A 382 -26.96 -133.22 45.81
N ALA A 383 -26.56 -133.33 44.53
CA ALA A 383 -26.56 -134.57 43.76
C ALA A 383 -25.32 -135.49 43.99
N GLY A 384 -24.38 -135.10 44.86
CA GLY A 384 -23.23 -135.93 45.25
C GLY A 384 -22.26 -136.24 44.11
N GLU A 385 -21.76 -137.48 44.02
CA GLU A 385 -20.77 -137.92 43.00
C GLU A 385 -21.29 -137.75 41.55
N ALA A 386 -22.60 -137.86 41.32
CA ALA A 386 -23.20 -137.68 39.99
C ALA A 386 -23.26 -136.21 39.52
N GLY A 387 -23.21 -135.24 40.46
CA GLY A 387 -23.29 -133.80 40.18
C GLY A 387 -21.94 -133.12 39.96
N ARG A 388 -20.83 -133.85 40.09
CA ARG A 388 -19.47 -133.29 40.12
C ARG A 388 -19.10 -132.53 38.85
N GLY A 389 -19.51 -133.03 37.68
CA GLY A 389 -19.35 -132.33 36.39
C GLY A 389 -20.18 -131.04 36.29
N PHE A 390 -21.42 -131.05 36.79
CA PHE A 390 -22.29 -129.87 36.82
C PHE A 390 -21.81 -128.79 37.79
N ALA A 391 -21.21 -129.17 38.92
CA ALA A 391 -20.65 -128.22 39.88
C ALA A 391 -19.48 -127.43 39.29
N VAL A 392 -18.62 -128.07 38.48
CA VAL A 392 -17.52 -127.40 37.76
C VAL A 392 -18.07 -126.42 36.73
N VAL A 393 -19.07 -126.82 35.93
CA VAL A 393 -19.70 -125.92 34.96
C VAL A 393 -20.38 -124.75 35.65
N ALA A 394 -21.08 -124.97 36.77
CA ALA A 394 -21.73 -123.91 37.54
C ALA A 394 -20.72 -122.91 38.15
N ALA A 395 -19.57 -123.40 38.64
CA ALA A 395 -18.48 -122.54 39.10
C ALA A 395 -17.87 -121.71 37.95
N GLU A 396 -17.70 -122.29 36.77
CA GLU A 396 -17.20 -121.61 35.58
C GLU A 396 -18.17 -120.52 35.08
N VAL A 397 -19.47 -120.83 35.00
CA VAL A 397 -20.52 -119.86 34.63
C VAL A 397 -20.58 -118.72 35.65
N ARG A 398 -20.42 -119.02 36.94
CA ARG A 398 -20.37 -118.00 38.00
C ARG A 398 -19.16 -117.09 37.85
N ASN A 399 -17.98 -117.65 37.57
CA ASN A 399 -16.76 -116.88 37.32
C ASN A 399 -16.94 -115.98 36.10
N LEU A 400 -17.46 -116.51 34.99
CA LEU A 400 -17.77 -115.74 33.78
C LEU A 400 -18.76 -114.59 34.04
N ALA A 401 -19.78 -114.82 34.88
CA ALA A 401 -20.73 -113.80 35.28
C ALA A 401 -20.10 -112.69 36.13
N GLN A 402 -19.22 -113.04 37.08
CA GLN A 402 -18.45 -112.05 37.86
C GLN A 402 -17.49 -111.26 36.97
N HIS A 403 -16.83 -111.94 36.02
CA HIS A 403 -15.96 -111.30 35.04
C HIS A 403 -16.74 -110.33 34.14
N SER A 404 -17.95 -110.71 33.72
CA SER A 404 -18.85 -109.87 32.91
C SER A 404 -19.33 -108.63 33.67
N ALA A 405 -19.66 -108.75 34.96
CA ALA A 405 -20.03 -107.62 35.81
C ALA A 405 -18.85 -106.65 36.02
N SER A 406 -17.63 -107.17 36.24
CA SER A 406 -16.43 -106.35 36.34
C SER A 406 -16.15 -105.59 35.03
N ALA A 407 -16.21 -106.27 33.89
CA ALA A 407 -16.02 -105.66 32.58
C ALA A 407 -17.09 -104.60 32.27
N ALA A 408 -18.36 -104.86 32.60
CA ALA A 408 -19.44 -103.88 32.47
C ALA A 408 -19.18 -102.61 33.31
N LYS A 409 -18.68 -102.77 34.54
CA LYS A 409 -18.33 -101.63 35.42
C LYS A 409 -17.14 -100.82 34.89
N GLU A 410 -16.13 -101.47 34.34
CA GLU A 410 -15.00 -100.80 33.68
C GLU A 410 -15.46 -100.01 32.45
N ILE A 411 -16.29 -100.62 31.59
CA ILE A 411 -16.87 -99.93 30.42
C ILE A 411 -17.70 -98.72 30.86
N LYS A 412 -18.55 -98.87 31.90
CA LYS A 412 -19.34 -97.75 32.44
C LYS A 412 -18.45 -96.57 32.85
N THR A 413 -17.37 -96.85 33.57
CA THR A 413 -16.42 -95.81 34.02
C THR A 413 -15.74 -95.11 32.84
N LEU A 414 -15.36 -95.85 31.80
CA LEU A 414 -14.78 -95.29 30.58
C LEU A 414 -15.77 -94.40 29.82
N ILE A 415 -17.04 -94.80 29.75
CA ILE A 415 -18.09 -94.01 29.09
C ILE A 415 -18.42 -92.75 29.90
N GLU A 416 -18.50 -92.82 31.23
CA GLU A 416 -18.68 -91.63 32.08
C GLU A 416 -17.54 -90.61 31.88
N LYS A 417 -16.30 -91.08 31.77
CA LYS A 417 -15.16 -90.23 31.42
C LYS A 417 -15.28 -89.64 30.01
N ASN A 418 -15.76 -90.41 29.03
CA ASN A 418 -15.99 -89.94 27.66
C ASN A 418 -17.06 -88.84 27.63
N VAL A 419 -18.19 -89.02 28.33
CA VAL A 419 -19.25 -88.00 28.47
C VAL A 419 -18.70 -86.71 29.06
N ALA A 420 -17.87 -86.79 30.12
CA ALA A 420 -17.23 -85.60 30.68
C ALA A 420 -16.33 -84.87 29.66
N SER A 421 -15.54 -85.62 28.88
CA SER A 421 -14.71 -85.06 27.80
C SER A 421 -15.52 -84.41 26.68
N VAL A 422 -16.64 -85.03 26.27
CA VAL A 422 -17.53 -84.47 25.24
C VAL A 422 -18.15 -83.16 25.73
N ASN A 423 -18.62 -83.11 26.98
CA ASN A 423 -19.19 -81.88 27.57
C ASN A 423 -18.16 -80.74 27.66
N ALA A 424 -16.91 -81.06 28.03
CA ALA A 424 -15.82 -80.07 27.99
C ALA A 424 -15.55 -79.59 26.54
N GLY A 425 -15.62 -80.49 25.56
CA GLY A 425 -15.53 -80.17 24.14
C GLY A 425 -16.64 -79.23 23.65
N VAL A 426 -17.89 -79.49 24.04
CA VAL A 426 -19.04 -78.62 23.72
C VAL A 426 -18.81 -77.20 24.23
N SER A 427 -18.40 -77.06 25.51
CA SER A 427 -18.14 -75.74 26.09
C SER A 427 -17.02 -74.98 25.37
N MET A 428 -15.96 -75.66 24.93
CA MET A 428 -14.87 -75.05 24.18
C MET A 428 -15.30 -74.58 22.79
N VAL A 429 -16.19 -75.33 22.13
CA VAL A 429 -16.74 -74.95 20.82
C VAL A 429 -17.71 -73.78 20.95
N GLU A 430 -18.55 -73.72 21.99
CA GLU A 430 -19.42 -72.58 22.29
C GLU A 430 -18.63 -71.28 22.57
N GLN A 431 -17.51 -71.39 23.31
CA GLN A 431 -16.60 -70.25 23.48
C GLN A 431 -15.99 -69.81 22.15
N THR A 432 -15.59 -70.76 21.30
CA THR A 432 -15.04 -70.48 19.97
C THR A 432 -16.09 -69.79 19.07
N GLU A 433 -17.35 -70.22 19.11
CA GLU A 433 -18.46 -69.56 18.41
C GLU A 433 -18.60 -68.09 18.85
N THR A 434 -18.58 -67.84 20.17
CA THR A 434 -18.65 -66.47 20.72
C THR A 434 -17.50 -65.58 20.21
N HIS A 435 -16.28 -66.13 20.15
CA HIS A 435 -15.11 -65.41 19.62
C HIS A 435 -15.24 -65.11 18.11
N LEU A 436 -15.79 -66.04 17.32
CA LEU A 436 -16.05 -65.81 15.90
C LEU A 436 -17.11 -64.73 15.67
N THR A 437 -18.19 -64.71 16.47
CA THR A 437 -19.19 -63.64 16.41
C THR A 437 -18.59 -62.27 16.74
N ALA A 438 -17.76 -62.18 17.79
CA ALA A 438 -17.06 -60.95 18.12
C ALA A 438 -16.09 -60.50 17.01
N MET A 439 -15.40 -61.46 16.37
CA MET A 439 -14.51 -61.17 15.25
C MET A 439 -15.26 -60.57 14.06
N ILE A 440 -16.43 -61.11 13.70
CA ILE A 440 -17.28 -60.55 12.64
C ILE A 440 -17.68 -59.10 12.98
N GLY A 441 -18.06 -58.83 14.24
CA GLY A 441 -18.37 -57.48 14.71
C GLY A 441 -17.20 -56.50 14.54
N ASN A 442 -15.98 -56.91 14.92
CA ASN A 442 -14.78 -56.10 14.75
C ASN A 442 -14.44 -55.85 13.27
N VAL A 443 -14.61 -56.86 12.40
CA VAL A 443 -14.39 -56.71 10.95
C VAL A 443 -15.36 -55.71 10.34
N LEU A 444 -16.64 -55.73 10.73
CA LEU A 444 -17.62 -54.73 10.30
C LEU A 444 -17.23 -53.31 10.72
N GLN A 445 -16.71 -53.14 11.93
CA GLN A 445 -16.23 -51.84 12.41
C GLN A 445 -15.00 -51.36 11.60
N VAL A 446 -14.06 -52.24 11.30
CA VAL A 446 -12.91 -51.95 10.42
C VAL A 446 -13.36 -51.53 9.04
N THR A 447 -14.31 -52.24 8.42
CA THR A 447 -14.88 -51.87 7.11
C THR A 447 -15.52 -50.48 7.14
N SER A 448 -16.21 -50.12 8.23
CA SER A 448 -16.78 -48.76 8.38
C SER A 448 -15.70 -47.68 8.41
N LEU A 449 -14.64 -47.88 9.19
CA LEU A 449 -13.52 -46.93 9.28
C LEU A 449 -12.80 -46.78 7.93
N ILE A 450 -12.59 -47.87 7.19
CA ILE A 450 -11.97 -47.82 5.87
C ILE A 450 -12.86 -47.07 4.87
N LYS A 451 -14.19 -47.20 4.99
CA LYS A 451 -15.13 -46.44 4.17
C LYS A 451 -15.07 -44.94 4.47
N GLU A 452 -14.91 -44.55 5.73
CA GLU A 452 -14.65 -43.15 6.10
C GLU A 452 -13.32 -42.63 5.53
N ILE A 453 -12.26 -43.44 5.53
CA ILE A 453 -11.00 -43.10 4.85
C ILE A 453 -11.24 -42.87 3.36
N GLY A 454 -12.00 -43.73 2.70
CA GLY A 454 -12.36 -43.56 1.28
C GLY A 454 -13.13 -42.27 0.99
N HIS A 455 -14.04 -41.87 1.87
CA HIS A 455 -14.72 -40.57 1.76
C HIS A 455 -13.75 -39.41 1.93
N ALA A 456 -12.86 -39.47 2.94
CA ALA A 456 -11.88 -38.43 3.20
C ALA A 456 -10.86 -38.29 2.06
N THR A 457 -10.37 -39.38 1.48
CA THR A 457 -9.45 -39.33 0.33
C THR A 457 -10.12 -38.71 -0.90
N GLN A 458 -11.41 -38.97 -1.11
CA GLN A 458 -12.14 -38.35 -2.21
C GLN A 458 -12.32 -36.84 -2.03
N GLU A 459 -12.59 -36.38 -0.80
CA GLU A 459 -12.59 -34.94 -0.48
C GLU A 459 -11.21 -34.30 -0.65
N GLN A 460 -10.14 -34.99 -0.23
CA GLN A 460 -8.77 -34.52 -0.41
C GLN A 460 -8.40 -34.37 -1.89
N THR A 461 -8.80 -35.30 -2.76
CA THR A 461 -8.58 -35.20 -4.21
C THR A 461 -9.26 -33.97 -4.82
N LEU A 462 -10.48 -33.64 -4.38
CA LEU A 462 -11.17 -32.43 -4.80
C LEU A 462 -10.43 -31.17 -4.32
N ALA A 463 -9.96 -31.15 -3.08
CA ALA A 463 -9.18 -30.04 -2.53
C ALA A 463 -7.85 -29.84 -3.29
N LEU A 464 -7.14 -30.93 -3.62
CA LEU A 464 -5.90 -30.88 -4.40
C LEU A 464 -6.13 -30.32 -5.81
N THR A 465 -7.26 -30.63 -6.44
CA THR A 465 -7.64 -30.05 -7.74
C THR A 465 -7.76 -28.52 -7.66
N LEU A 466 -8.42 -28.02 -6.61
CA LEU A 466 -8.57 -26.58 -6.36
C LEU A 466 -7.22 -25.90 -6.06
N ILE A 467 -6.35 -26.57 -5.30
CA ILE A 467 -4.99 -26.07 -5.03
C ILE A 467 -4.20 -25.97 -6.34
N ASN A 468 -4.27 -26.97 -7.20
CA ASN A 468 -3.57 -26.97 -8.49
C ASN A 468 -4.05 -25.83 -9.41
N GLU A 469 -5.37 -25.59 -9.46
CA GLU A 469 -5.93 -24.43 -10.19
C GLU A 469 -5.42 -23.10 -9.62
N SER A 470 -5.32 -23.01 -8.28
CA SER A 470 -4.81 -21.82 -7.59
C SER A 470 -3.33 -21.57 -7.92
N ILE A 471 -2.49 -22.61 -7.90
CA ILE A 471 -1.07 -22.53 -8.28
C ILE A 471 -0.93 -22.04 -9.73
N SER A 472 -1.73 -22.58 -10.66
CA SER A 472 -1.73 -22.15 -12.07
C SER A 472 -2.11 -20.67 -12.23
N ARG A 473 -3.12 -20.21 -11.47
CA ARG A 473 -3.54 -18.81 -11.47
C ARG A 473 -2.47 -17.88 -10.91
N ILE A 474 -1.81 -18.27 -9.82
CA ILE A 474 -0.70 -17.49 -9.25
C ILE A 474 0.47 -17.46 -10.25
N GLY A 475 0.81 -18.59 -10.89
CA GLY A 475 1.85 -18.63 -11.93
C GLY A 475 1.57 -17.65 -13.08
N THR A 476 0.31 -17.56 -13.52
CA THR A 476 -0.10 -16.58 -14.53
C THR A 476 0.05 -15.14 -14.04
N MET A 477 -0.32 -14.85 -12.79
CA MET A 477 -0.12 -13.52 -12.18
C MET A 477 1.35 -13.16 -12.06
N THR A 478 2.20 -14.09 -11.62
CA THR A 478 3.65 -13.91 -11.52
C THR A 478 4.25 -13.59 -12.90
N HIS A 479 3.82 -14.29 -13.96
CA HIS A 479 4.23 -13.97 -15.33
C HIS A 479 3.76 -12.57 -15.78
N ASN A 480 2.52 -12.20 -15.48
CA ASN A 480 2.00 -10.87 -15.79
C ASN A 480 2.73 -9.75 -15.04
N ASN A 481 3.16 -10.00 -13.79
CA ASN A 481 3.94 -9.04 -13.01
C ASN A 481 5.26 -8.70 -13.71
N THR A 482 5.97 -9.71 -14.22
CA THR A 482 7.20 -9.51 -15.01
C THR A 482 6.95 -8.59 -16.22
N GLY A 483 5.90 -8.84 -16.99
CA GLY A 483 5.54 -7.97 -18.13
C GLY A 483 5.13 -6.55 -17.70
N MET A 484 4.49 -6.40 -16.54
CA MET A 484 4.15 -5.09 -15.99
C MET A 484 5.41 -4.33 -15.53
N VAL A 485 6.38 -5.01 -14.91
CA VAL A 485 7.65 -4.42 -14.49
C VAL A 485 8.43 -3.88 -15.68
N ASP A 486 8.48 -4.60 -16.80
CA ASP A 486 9.12 -4.12 -18.02
C ASP A 486 8.47 -2.83 -18.53
N ASN A 487 7.14 -2.78 -18.57
CA ASN A 487 6.40 -1.59 -18.99
C ASN A 487 6.65 -0.39 -18.06
N VAL A 488 6.65 -0.60 -16.75
CA VAL A 488 6.91 0.44 -15.73
C VAL A 488 8.34 0.95 -15.86
N THR A 489 9.31 0.05 -16.03
CA THR A 489 10.73 0.42 -16.18
C THR A 489 10.96 1.23 -17.46
N ASN A 490 10.35 0.82 -18.58
CA ASN A 490 10.39 1.57 -19.83
C ASN A 490 9.75 2.97 -19.70
N ALA A 491 8.61 3.07 -19.00
CA ALA A 491 7.96 4.35 -18.74
C ALA A 491 8.84 5.27 -17.87
N ALA A 492 9.45 4.73 -16.81
CA ALA A 492 10.38 5.47 -15.94
C ALA A 492 11.62 5.98 -16.70
N ASN A 493 12.18 5.16 -17.60
CA ASN A 493 13.29 5.56 -18.47
C ASN A 493 12.88 6.69 -19.44
N HIS A 494 11.69 6.59 -20.04
CA HIS A 494 11.15 7.65 -20.89
C HIS A 494 10.90 8.96 -20.13
N LEU A 495 10.37 8.88 -18.91
CA LEU A 495 10.20 10.04 -18.02
C LEU A 495 11.55 10.67 -17.69
N THR A 496 12.55 9.86 -17.35
CA THR A 496 13.92 10.33 -17.10
C THR A 496 14.48 11.08 -18.31
N GLN A 497 14.35 10.52 -19.52
CA GLN A 497 14.82 11.17 -20.75
C GLN A 497 14.09 12.49 -21.03
N ARG A 498 12.77 12.55 -20.83
CA ARG A 498 11.97 13.78 -20.98
C ARG A 498 12.39 14.83 -19.96
N THR A 499 12.61 14.42 -18.72
CA THR A 499 13.05 15.28 -17.63
C THR A 499 14.42 15.88 -17.92
N THR A 500 15.38 15.09 -18.42
CA THR A 500 16.68 15.60 -18.88
C THR A 500 16.54 16.62 -20.00
N ARG A 501 15.67 16.37 -21.00
CA ARG A 501 15.43 17.35 -22.08
C ARG A 501 14.83 18.65 -21.56
N LEU A 502 13.88 18.58 -20.62
CA LEU A 502 13.29 19.76 -20.01
C LEU A 502 14.32 20.52 -19.16
N GLN A 503 15.17 19.82 -18.42
CA GLN A 503 16.26 20.41 -17.66
C GLN A 503 17.26 21.15 -18.57
N GLN A 504 17.61 20.55 -19.72
CA GLN A 504 18.44 21.20 -20.74
C GLN A 504 17.76 22.45 -21.32
N ALA A 505 16.46 22.39 -21.62
CA ALA A 505 15.70 23.52 -22.13
C ALA A 505 15.65 24.68 -21.11
N ILE A 506 15.50 24.37 -19.83
CA ILE A 506 15.54 25.34 -18.73
C ILE A 506 16.93 25.93 -18.55
N ALA A 507 17.99 25.13 -18.68
CA ALA A 507 19.36 25.61 -18.54
C ALA A 507 19.73 26.72 -19.55
N VAL A 508 19.09 26.75 -20.72
CA VAL A 508 19.23 27.85 -21.70
C VAL A 508 18.76 29.20 -21.12
N PHE A 509 17.76 29.18 -20.25
CA PHE A 509 17.16 30.37 -19.63
C PHE A 509 17.57 30.60 -18.17
N GLY A 510 18.23 29.62 -17.54
CA GLY A 510 18.60 29.63 -16.12
C GLY A 510 20.09 29.84 -15.83
N GLY A 511 20.89 30.19 -16.85
CA GLY A 511 22.34 30.40 -16.78
C GLY A 511 22.79 31.73 -16.18
#